data_AF-A0A9E6JWM9-F1
#
_entry.id   AF-A0A9E6JWM9-F1
#
_cell.length_a   1.000
_cell.length_b   1.000
_cell.length_c   1.000
_cell.angle_alpha   90.00
_cell.angle_beta   90.00
_cell.angle_gamma   90.00
#
_symmetry.space_group_name_H-M   'P 1'
#
loop_
_entity.id
_entity.type
_entity.pdbx_description
1 polymer ?
#
loop_
_entity_poly.entity_id
_entity_poly.type
_entity_poly.pdbx_seq_one_letter_code
_entity_poly.pdbx_strand_id
1 'polypeptide(L)'
;MNTADTRQRLLDIEKQIASLREEQATVKAQWDAEKELIHTSRHLKSELEELRVQAENYERTGDYGKVAEIRYGKIAQIEKELEENNRKIEARQASGDLIMKEE
;
A
#
# COMPACT_ATOMS: atom_id res chain seq x y z
N MET A 1 -1.77 6.40 55.12
CA MET A 1 -1.21 6.75 53.78
C MET A 1 -1.48 5.58 52.86
N ASN A 2 -2.26 5.78 51.80
CA ASN A 2 -2.90 4.74 51.01
C ASN A 2 -1.95 4.10 49.97
N THR A 3 -0.76 3.67 50.40
CA THR A 3 0.32 3.14 49.52
C THR A 3 -0.04 1.85 48.79
N ALA A 4 -1.10 1.16 49.22
CA ALA A 4 -1.67 0.02 48.49
C ALA A 4 -2.49 0.48 47.28
N ASP A 5 -3.32 1.51 47.47
CA ASP A 5 -4.16 2.13 46.42
C ASP A 5 -3.31 2.83 45.34
N THR A 6 -2.19 3.44 45.74
CA THR A 6 -1.22 4.02 44.78
C THR A 6 -0.54 2.93 43.93
N ARG A 7 -0.22 1.76 44.51
CA ARG A 7 0.36 0.63 43.77
C ARG A 7 -0.64 -0.01 42.82
N GLN A 8 -1.90 -0.14 43.23
CA GLN A 8 -2.97 -0.65 42.38
C GLN A 8 -3.18 0.25 41.15
N ARG A 9 -3.28 1.57 41.37
CA ARG A 9 -3.37 2.56 40.27
C ARG A 9 -2.17 2.53 39.34
N LEU A 10 -0.96 2.38 39.87
CA LEU A 10 0.25 2.27 39.04
C LEU A 10 0.17 1.04 38.12
N LEU A 11 -0.21 -0.12 38.65
CA LEU A 11 -0.37 -1.35 37.87
C LEU A 11 -1.46 -1.20 36.79
N ASP A 12 -2.57 -0.54 37.10
CA ASP A 12 -3.64 -0.30 36.13
C ASP A 12 -3.20 0.66 35.01
N ILE A 13 -2.43 1.70 35.36
CA ILE A 13 -1.82 2.61 34.38
C ILE A 13 -0.82 1.87 33.50
N GLU A 14 0.04 1.02 34.07
CA GLU A 14 1.01 0.22 33.31
C GLU A 14 0.31 -0.74 32.34
N LYS A 15 -0.79 -1.37 32.76
CA LYS A 15 -1.62 -2.20 31.87
C LYS A 15 -2.25 -1.39 30.74
N GLN A 16 -2.79 -0.21 31.05
CA GLN A 16 -3.36 0.68 30.02
C GLN A 16 -2.29 1.14 29.02
N ILE A 17 -1.09 1.48 29.49
CA ILE A 17 0.03 1.84 28.62
C ILE A 17 0.42 0.65 27.72
N ALA A 18 0.45 -0.57 28.25
CA ALA A 18 0.73 -1.76 27.45
C ALA A 18 -0.34 -1.99 26.37
N SER A 19 -1.62 -1.90 26.72
CA SER A 19 -2.75 -2.01 25.77
C SER A 19 -2.65 -0.96 24.67
N LEU A 20 -2.45 0.30 25.03
CA LEU A 20 -2.35 1.40 24.07
C LEU A 20 -1.14 1.24 23.13
N ARG A 21 -0.03 0.68 23.62
CA ARG A 21 1.14 0.39 22.76
C ARG A 21 0.86 -0.71 21.75
N GLU A 22 0.11 -1.73 22.14
CA GLU A 22 -0.30 -2.83 21.25
C GLU A 22 -1.27 -2.33 20.18
N GLU A 23 -2.25 -1.52 20.57
CA GLU A 23 -3.18 -0.85 19.66
C GLU A 23 -2.41 0.06 18.68
N GLN A 24 -1.48 0.88 19.19
CA GLN A 24 -0.63 1.74 18.35
C GLN A 24 0.19 0.93 17.35
N ALA A 25 0.79 -0.18 17.78
CA ALA A 25 1.59 -1.03 16.90
C ALA A 25 0.73 -1.64 15.79
N THR A 26 -0.49 -2.06 16.11
CA THR A 26 -1.45 -2.63 15.16
C THR A 26 -1.86 -1.60 14.12
N VAL A 27 -2.29 -0.40 14.56
CA VAL A 27 -2.68 0.71 13.67
C VAL A 27 -1.51 1.13 12.77
N LYS A 28 -0.29 1.19 13.33
CA LYS A 28 0.90 1.53 12.56
C LYS A 28 1.20 0.50 11.48
N ALA A 29 1.10 -0.80 11.78
CA ALA A 29 1.33 -1.85 10.80
C ALA A 29 0.31 -1.82 9.66
N GLN A 30 -0.96 -1.53 9.99
CA GLN A 30 -2.01 -1.34 8.98
C GLN A 30 -1.69 -0.15 8.06
N TRP A 31 -1.30 0.99 8.65
CA TRP A 31 -0.91 2.21 7.93
C TRP A 31 0.31 2.01 7.03
N ASP A 32 1.38 1.38 7.54
CA ASP A 32 2.58 1.10 6.74
C ASP A 32 2.23 0.21 5.54
N ALA A 33 1.41 -0.81 5.73
CA ALA A 33 0.99 -1.69 4.64
C ALA A 33 0.06 -0.99 3.64
N GLU A 34 -0.79 -0.06 4.06
CA GLU A 34 -1.61 0.75 3.17
C GLU A 34 -0.76 1.71 2.33
N LYS A 35 0.21 2.36 2.98
CA LYS A 35 1.17 3.24 2.33
C LYS A 35 1.96 2.52 1.25
N GLU A 36 2.41 1.29 1.52
CA GLU A 36 3.07 0.45 0.52
C GLU A 36 2.17 0.17 -0.69
N LEU A 37 0.90 -0.19 -0.49
CA LEU A 37 -0.04 -0.42 -1.60
C LEU A 37 -0.21 0.83 -2.49
N ILE A 38 -0.31 2.01 -1.87
CA ILE A 38 -0.41 3.28 -2.60
C ILE A 38 0.88 3.57 -3.36
N HIS A 39 2.04 3.36 -2.74
CA HIS A 39 3.34 3.53 -3.40
C HIS A 39 3.50 2.57 -4.58
N THR A 40 3.14 1.30 -4.42
CA THR A 40 3.14 0.30 -5.50
C THR A 40 2.22 0.75 -6.64
N SER A 41 1.01 1.22 -6.36
CA SER A 41 0.09 1.73 -7.39
C SER A 41 0.71 2.88 -8.19
N ARG A 42 1.31 3.84 -7.51
CA ARG A 42 1.99 4.99 -8.14
C ARG A 42 3.20 4.54 -8.99
N HIS A 43 3.97 3.58 -8.49
CA HIS A 43 5.12 3.04 -9.20
C HIS A 43 4.70 2.32 -10.48
N LEU A 44 3.71 1.41 -10.40
CA LEU A 44 3.17 0.70 -11.55
C LEU A 44 2.60 1.65 -12.61
N LYS A 45 1.90 2.72 -12.20
CA LYS A 45 1.43 3.76 -13.12
C LYS A 45 2.58 4.48 -13.82
N SER A 46 3.65 4.81 -13.09
CA SER A 46 4.82 5.44 -13.68
C SER A 46 5.52 4.53 -14.69
N GLU A 47 5.68 3.25 -14.37
CA GLU A 47 6.31 2.26 -15.24
C GLU A 47 5.45 2.00 -16.50
N LEU A 48 4.12 1.99 -16.36
CA LEU A 48 3.20 1.91 -17.49
C LEU A 48 3.39 3.07 -18.48
N GLU A 49 3.48 4.30 -17.99
CA GLU A 49 3.72 5.47 -18.83
C GLU A 49 5.11 5.42 -19.49
N GLU A 50 6.14 4.97 -18.77
CA GLU A 50 7.48 4.79 -19.34
C GLU A 50 7.46 3.77 -20.48
N LEU A 51 6.80 2.62 -20.29
CA LEU A 51 6.67 1.60 -21.32
C LEU A 51 5.87 2.10 -22.54
N ARG A 52 4.84 2.93 -22.33
CA ARG A 52 4.09 3.56 -23.43
C ARG A 52 4.99 4.45 -24.27
N VAL A 53 5.80 5.29 -23.63
CA VAL A 53 6.78 6.14 -24.32
C VAL A 53 7.85 5.31 -25.04
N GLN A 54 8.34 4.24 -24.41
CA GLN A 54 9.29 3.32 -25.06
C GLN A 54 8.68 2.67 -26.31
N ALA A 55 7.43 2.20 -26.23
CA ALA A 55 6.74 1.62 -27.37
C ALA A 55 6.58 2.62 -28.52
N GLU A 56 6.20 3.87 -28.23
CA GLU A 56 6.11 4.92 -29.26
C GLU A 56 7.47 5.19 -29.92
N ASN A 57 8.55 5.22 -29.14
CA ASN A 57 9.89 5.38 -29.68
C ASN A 57 10.26 4.23 -30.64
N TYR A 58 9.99 2.98 -30.25
CA TYR A 58 10.24 1.82 -31.12
C TYR A 58 9.40 1.85 -32.40
N GLU A 59 8.14 2.26 -32.30
CA GLU A 59 7.24 2.45 -33.44
C GLU A 59 7.81 3.46 -34.44
N ARG A 60 8.34 4.59 -33.94
CA ARG A 60 9.00 5.61 -34.78
C ARG A 60 10.30 5.12 -35.43
N THR A 61 11.02 4.22 -34.79
CA THR A 61 12.22 3.59 -35.36
C THR A 61 11.92 2.41 -36.29
N GLY A 62 10.65 2.00 -36.40
CA GLY A 62 10.21 0.87 -37.24
C GLY A 62 10.43 -0.51 -36.63
N ASP A 63 10.73 -0.62 -35.33
CA ASP A 63 10.91 -1.90 -34.63
C ASP A 63 9.56 -2.40 -34.07
N TYR A 64 8.69 -2.85 -34.97
CA TYR A 64 7.36 -3.34 -34.62
C TYR A 64 7.38 -4.62 -33.78
N GLY A 65 8.49 -5.39 -33.82
CA GLY A 65 8.66 -6.58 -32.98
C GLY A 65 8.72 -6.21 -31.50
N LYS A 66 9.55 -5.22 -31.16
CA LYS A 66 9.63 -4.70 -29.79
C LYS A 66 8.38 -3.96 -29.34
N VAL A 67 7.69 -3.25 -30.25
CA VAL A 67 6.40 -2.63 -29.94
C VAL A 67 5.38 -3.67 -29.49
N ALA A 68 5.29 -4.81 -30.20
CA ALA A 68 4.37 -5.88 -29.84
C ALA A 68 4.73 -6.52 -28.48
N GLU A 69 6.02 -6.76 -28.21
CA GLU A 69 6.50 -7.28 -26.92
C GLU A 69 6.16 -6.33 -25.76
N ILE A 70 6.35 -5.03 -25.95
CA ILE A 70 6.05 -4.04 -24.91
C ILE A 70 4.54 -3.91 -24.69
N ARG A 71 3.75 -3.78 -25.77
CA ARG A 71 2.29 -3.58 -25.67
C ARG A 71 1.56 -4.82 -25.15
N TYR A 72 1.87 -6.00 -25.66
CA TYR A 72 1.13 -7.22 -25.31
C TYR A 72 1.81 -8.05 -24.23
N GLY A 73 3.09 -7.82 -23.94
CA GLY A 73 3.80 -8.46 -22.84
C GLY A 73 3.81 -7.56 -21.60
N LYS A 74 4.70 -6.57 -21.61
CA LYS A 74 5.01 -5.78 -20.41
C LYS A 74 3.87 -4.90 -19.94
N ILE A 75 3.24 -4.15 -20.85
CA ILE A 75 2.09 -3.28 -20.53
C ILE A 75 0.93 -4.11 -19.97
N ALA A 76 0.58 -5.22 -20.62
CA ALA A 76 -0.49 -6.11 -20.16
C ALA A 76 -0.17 -6.74 -18.78
N GLN A 77 1.10 -7.01 -18.49
CA GLN A 77 1.51 -7.48 -17.17
C GLN A 77 1.34 -6.40 -16.10
N ILE A 78 1.82 -5.17 -16.36
CA ILE A 78 1.68 -4.06 -15.40
C ILE A 78 0.22 -3.70 -15.16
N GLU A 79 -0.62 -3.72 -16.20
CA GLU A 79 -2.06 -3.49 -16.05
C GLU A 79 -2.71 -4.53 -15.13
N LYS A 80 -2.33 -5.81 -15.23
CA LYS A 80 -2.78 -6.86 -14.30
C LYS A 80 -2.29 -6.62 -12.87
N GLU A 81 -1.02 -6.31 -12.70
CA GLU A 81 -0.45 -6.03 -11.37
C GLU A 81 -1.13 -4.82 -10.71
N LEU A 82 -1.47 -3.80 -11.51
CA LEU A 82 -2.18 -2.62 -11.05
C LEU A 82 -3.63 -2.95 -10.66
N GLU A 83 -4.32 -3.79 -11.43
CA GLU A 83 -5.65 -4.27 -11.09
C GLU A 83 -5.65 -5.12 -9.80
N GLU A 84 -4.68 -6.01 -9.65
CA GLU A 84 -4.52 -6.79 -8.41
C GLU A 84 -4.24 -5.90 -7.21
N ASN A 85 -3.40 -4.88 -7.37
CA ASN A 85 -3.11 -3.94 -6.31
C ASN A 85 -4.35 -3.10 -5.93
N ASN A 86 -5.12 -2.65 -6.92
CA ASN A 86 -6.38 -1.95 -6.66
C ASN A 86 -7.39 -2.84 -5.93
N ARG A 87 -7.50 -4.13 -6.30
CA ARG A 87 -8.34 -5.09 -5.56
C ARG A 87 -7.90 -5.27 -4.11
N LYS A 88 -6.59 -5.25 -3.83
CA LYS A 88 -6.07 -5.30 -2.44
C LYS A 88 -6.45 -4.05 -1.66
N ILE A 89 -6.41 -2.88 -2.30
CA ILE A 89 -6.86 -1.61 -1.70
C ILE A 89 -8.36 -1.68 -1.42
N GLU A 90 -9.19 -2.04 -2.40
CA GLU A 90 -10.65 -2.18 -2.26
C GLU A 90 -11.04 -3.20 -1.18
N ALA A 91 -10.35 -4.34 -1.11
CA ALA A 91 -10.58 -5.34 -0.08
C ALA A 91 -10.32 -4.79 1.34
N ARG A 92 -9.29 -3.96 1.51
CA ARG A 92 -9.00 -3.26 2.77
C ARG A 92 -9.97 -2.13 3.08
N GLN A 93 -10.46 -1.43 2.05
CA GLN A 93 -11.56 -0.46 2.20
C GLN A 93 -12.83 -1.15 2.71
N ALA A 94 -13.16 -2.31 2.14
CA ALA A 94 -14.35 -3.08 2.50
C ALA A 94 -14.26 -3.72 3.91
N SER A 95 -13.06 -4.09 4.38
CA SER A 95 -12.87 -4.60 5.74
C SER A 95 -12.95 -3.51 6.82
N GLY A 96 -12.95 -2.23 6.44
CA GLY A 96 -12.93 -1.10 7.37
C GLY A 96 -11.56 -0.86 8.02
N ASP A 97 -10.50 -1.54 7.55
CA ASP A 97 -9.11 -1.37 8.00
C ASP A 97 -8.43 -0.15 7.35
N LEU A 98 -9.18 0.66 6.60
CA LEU A 98 -8.66 1.85 5.94
C LEU A 98 -8.49 2.97 6.96
N ILE A 99 -7.24 3.29 7.29
CA ILE A 99 -6.93 4.39 8.19
C ILE A 99 -6.80 5.69 7.38
N MET A 100 -6.35 5.60 6.13
CA MET A 100 -6.20 6.74 5.25
C MET A 100 -7.51 7.02 4.49
N LYS A 101 -8.26 8.04 4.92
CA LYS A 101 -9.29 8.62 4.04
C LYS A 101 -8.58 9.39 2.93
N GLU A 102 -8.88 9.07 1.67
CA GLU A 102 -8.59 9.97 0.55
C GLU A 102 -9.30 11.30 0.82
N GLU A 103 -8.52 12.35 1.13
CA GLU A 103 -8.90 13.76 0.92
C GLU A 103 -8.25 14.26 -0.38
#